data_AF-A0ABD2MPB6-F1
#
_entry.id   AF-A0ABD2MPB6-F1
#
_cell.length_a   1.000
_cell.length_b   1.000
_cell.length_c   1.000
_cell.angle_alpha   90.00
_cell.angle_beta   90.00
_cell.angle_gamma   90.00
#
_symmetry.space_group_name_H-M   'P 1'
#
loop_
_entity.id
_entity.type
_entity.pdbx_description
1 polymer ?
#
loop_
_entity_poly.entity_id
_entity_poly.type
_entity_poly.pdbx_seq_one_letter_code
_entity_poly.pdbx_strand_id
1 'polypeptide(L)'
;RWKTPANVDECKNEIDNTLEYNENMSVNILFQNIMNTILNAKGKHCHKPNQDQKLNQRIKLLERKRREMSDKTAEEYRSISREIAKEIRKFRKEKNQKEIKTVIENNKSLKVLRRRTEIKRGQK
;
A
#
# COMPACT_ATOMS: atom_id res chain seq x y z
N ARG A 1 -7.61 1.01 -15.15
CA ARG A 1 -6.39 1.69 -15.65
C ARG A 1 -5.24 0.67 -15.62
N TRP A 2 -4.69 0.33 -16.79
CA TRP A 2 -3.49 -0.52 -16.89
C TRP A 2 -2.31 0.23 -16.28
N LYS A 3 -1.50 -0.45 -15.45
CA LYS A 3 -0.29 0.11 -14.87
C LYS A 3 0.89 -0.66 -15.45
N THR A 4 1.93 0.05 -15.84
CA THR A 4 3.17 -0.57 -16.33
C THR A 4 3.74 -1.49 -15.23
N PRO A 5 4.13 -2.74 -15.56
CA PRO A 5 4.84 -3.61 -14.63
C PRO A 5 6.13 -2.92 -14.13
N ALA A 6 6.58 -3.29 -12.92
CA ALA A 6 7.85 -2.80 -12.39
C ALA A 6 9.04 -3.28 -13.22
N ASN A 7 8.96 -4.52 -13.70
CA ASN A 7 9.86 -5.12 -14.67
C ASN A 7 9.01 -5.72 -15.81
N VAL A 8 9.12 -5.12 -17.00
CA VAL A 8 8.31 -5.50 -18.17
C VAL A 8 8.74 -6.86 -18.70
N ASP A 9 10.05 -7.15 -18.70
CA ASP A 9 10.60 -8.39 -19.26
C ASP A 9 10.24 -9.61 -18.41
N GLU A 10 10.32 -9.48 -17.08
CA GLU A 10 9.85 -10.54 -16.16
C GLU A 10 8.34 -10.80 -16.29
N CYS A 11 7.55 -9.73 -16.41
CA CYS A 11 6.11 -9.87 -16.60
C CYS A 11 5.77 -10.56 -17.93
N LYS A 12 6.53 -10.27 -18.98
CA LYS A 12 6.37 -10.90 -20.29
C LYS A 12 6.73 -12.38 -20.23
N ASN A 13 7.90 -12.70 -19.67
CA ASN A 13 8.36 -14.09 -19.51
C ASN A 13 7.38 -14.93 -18.69
N GLU A 14 6.79 -14.38 -17.62
CA GLU A 14 5.78 -15.09 -16.83
C GLU A 14 4.52 -15.38 -17.66
N ILE A 15 4.05 -14.42 -18.47
CA ILE A 15 2.88 -14.63 -19.33
C ILE A 15 3.19 -15.70 -20.38
N ASP A 16 4.36 -15.61 -21.04
CA ASP A 16 4.77 -16.55 -22.09
C ASP A 16 4.95 -17.98 -21.54
N ASN A 17 5.43 -18.13 -20.30
CA ASN A 17 5.61 -19.44 -19.65
C ASN A 17 4.32 -20.05 -19.08
N THR A 18 3.31 -19.23 -18.77
CA THR A 18 2.10 -19.69 -18.07
C THR A 18 0.89 -19.78 -19.01
N LEU A 19 0.95 -19.16 -20.18
CA LEU A 19 -0.14 -19.20 -21.14
C LEU A 19 -0.15 -20.54 -21.88
N GLU A 20 -1.02 -21.44 -21.44
CA GLU A 20 -1.27 -22.70 -22.12
C GLU A 20 -2.29 -22.50 -23.25
N TYR A 21 -1.88 -22.81 -24.47
CA TYR A 21 -2.75 -22.84 -25.64
C TYR A 21 -2.88 -24.28 -26.14
N ASN A 22 -4.12 -24.69 -26.44
CA ASN A 22 -4.43 -25.95 -27.10
C ASN A 22 -5.47 -25.67 -28.18
N GLU A 23 -5.24 -26.18 -29.39
CA GLU A 23 -6.12 -25.98 -30.56
C GLU A 23 -7.55 -26.49 -30.33
N ASN A 24 -7.74 -27.47 -29.42
CA ASN A 24 -9.04 -28.03 -29.07
C ASN A 24 -9.75 -27.30 -27.91
N MET A 25 -9.16 -26.22 -27.39
CA MET A 25 -9.70 -25.50 -26.25
C MET A 25 -10.89 -24.62 -26.67
N SER A 26 -11.99 -24.69 -25.92
CA SER A 26 -13.13 -23.80 -26.19
C SER A 26 -12.74 -22.34 -25.96
N VAL A 27 -13.33 -21.43 -26.74
CA VAL A 27 -13.06 -19.98 -26.67
C VAL A 27 -13.23 -19.44 -25.25
N ASN A 28 -14.21 -19.95 -24.50
CA ASN A 28 -14.46 -19.55 -23.12
C ASN A 28 -13.34 -19.98 -22.18
N ILE A 29 -12.80 -21.18 -22.36
CA ILE A 29 -11.68 -21.69 -21.54
C ILE A 29 -10.41 -20.91 -21.88
N LEU A 30 -10.15 -20.68 -23.18
CA LEU A 30 -9.03 -19.85 -23.63
C LEU A 30 -9.10 -18.45 -23.04
N PHE A 31 -10.28 -17.81 -23.07
CA PHE A 31 -10.48 -16.49 -22.49
C PHE A 31 -10.22 -16.47 -20.98
N GLN A 32 -10.71 -17.46 -20.24
CA GLN A 32 -10.46 -17.59 -18.80
C GLN A 32 -8.97 -17.79 -18.51
N ASN A 33 -8.27 -18.61 -19.30
CA ASN A 33 -6.83 -18.83 -19.16
C ASN A 33 -6.05 -17.52 -19.39
N ILE A 34 -6.33 -16.81 -20.48
CA ILE A 34 -5.71 -15.51 -20.77
C ILE A 34 -5.94 -14.53 -19.61
N MET A 35 -7.19 -14.42 -19.13
CA MET A 35 -7.54 -13.50 -18.05
C MET A 35 -6.84 -13.87 -16.74
N ASN A 36 -6.80 -15.15 -16.36
CA ASN A 36 -6.16 -15.62 -15.15
C ASN A 36 -4.64 -15.40 -15.20
N THR A 37 -4.00 -15.73 -16.32
CA THR A 37 -2.55 -15.53 -16.50
C THR A 37 -2.17 -14.06 -16.41
N ILE A 38 -2.93 -13.17 -17.06
CA ILE A 38 -2.71 -11.72 -16.98
C ILE A 38 -2.93 -11.20 -15.55
N LEU A 39 -3.97 -11.65 -14.85
CA LEU A 39 -4.24 -11.23 -13.48
C LEU A 39 -3.16 -11.70 -12.49
N ASN A 40 -2.67 -12.93 -12.66
CA ASN A 40 -1.59 -13.49 -11.85
C ASN A 40 -0.26 -12.76 -12.09
N ALA A 41 0.12 -12.55 -13.36
CA ALA A 41 1.32 -11.80 -13.72
C ALA A 41 1.26 -10.36 -13.18
N LYS A 42 0.10 -9.71 -13.29
CA LYS A 42 -0.15 -8.39 -12.72
C LYS A 42 -0.01 -8.39 -11.19
N GLY A 43 -0.50 -9.41 -10.49
CA GLY A 43 -0.39 -9.52 -9.04
C GLY A 43 1.06 -9.65 -8.53
N LYS A 44 1.93 -10.28 -9.33
CA LYS A 44 3.34 -10.53 -9.01
C LYS A 44 4.26 -9.37 -9.43
N HIS A 45 4.10 -8.85 -10.65
CA HIS A 45 5.07 -7.94 -11.27
C HIS A 45 4.61 -6.49 -11.37
N CYS A 46 3.31 -6.21 -11.25
CA CYS A 46 2.88 -4.82 -11.11
C CYS A 46 3.05 -4.36 -9.67
N HIS A 47 3.38 -3.08 -9.52
CA HIS A 47 3.35 -2.42 -8.21
C HIS A 47 1.96 -2.67 -7.60
N LYS A 48 1.92 -3.44 -6.50
CA LYS A 48 0.78 -3.43 -5.60
C LYS A 48 0.53 -1.96 -5.29
N PRO A 49 -0.73 -1.48 -5.35
CA PRO A 49 -0.98 -0.17 -4.78
C PRO A 49 -0.36 -0.24 -3.38
N ASN A 50 0.68 0.55 -3.12
CA ASN A 50 0.98 0.96 -1.76
C ASN A 50 -0.40 1.25 -1.21
N GLN A 51 -0.88 0.45 -0.24
CA GLN A 51 -2.19 0.70 0.35
C GLN A 51 -2.17 2.17 0.64
N ASP A 52 -2.93 2.94 -0.15
CA ASP A 52 -2.72 4.38 -0.23
C ASP A 52 -2.72 4.83 1.20
N GLN A 53 -1.60 5.39 1.66
CA GLN A 53 -1.44 5.83 3.03
C GLN A 53 -2.70 6.63 3.31
N LYS A 54 -3.65 6.04 4.06
CA LYS A 54 -5.05 6.43 3.95
C LYS A 54 -5.09 7.84 4.51
N LEU A 55 -5.08 8.83 3.61
CA LEU A 55 -5.02 10.24 3.99
C LEU A 55 -6.12 10.45 5.01
N ASN A 56 -5.76 11.07 6.14
CA ASN A 56 -6.69 11.33 7.21
C ASN A 56 -7.99 11.92 6.60
N GLN A 57 -9.15 11.44 7.04
CA GLN A 57 -10.45 11.90 6.54
C GLN A 57 -10.55 13.43 6.53
N ARG A 58 -9.94 14.09 7.52
CA ARG A 58 -9.83 15.55 7.58
C ARG A 58 -9.04 16.16 6.42
N ILE A 59 -7.91 15.58 6.04
CA ILE A 59 -7.10 16.05 4.90
C ILE A 59 -7.90 15.90 3.60
N LYS A 60 -8.62 14.78 3.44
CA LYS A 60 -9.49 14.56 2.28
C LYS A 60 -10.61 15.59 2.17
N LEU A 61 -11.21 15.95 3.31
CA LEU A 61 -12.25 16.98 3.37
C LEU A 61 -11.70 18.36 2.98
N LEU A 62 -10.52 18.74 3.48
CA LEU A 62 -9.88 20.01 3.15
C LEU A 62 -9.47 20.09 1.66
N GLU A 63 -8.96 19.00 1.08
CA GLU A 63 -8.65 18.91 -0.35
C GLU A 63 -9.92 18.95 -1.23
N ARG A 64 -11.04 18.40 -0.75
CA ARG A 64 -12.33 18.55 -1.41
C ARG A 64 -12.78 20.01 -1.39
N LYS A 65 -12.78 20.65 -0.21
CA LYS A 65 -13.09 22.08 -0.06
C LYS A 65 -12.22 22.95 -0.97
N ARG A 66 -10.91 22.67 -1.06
CA ARG A 66 -9.99 23.43 -1.95
C ARG A 66 -10.39 23.33 -3.43
N ARG A 67 -10.91 22.18 -3.88
CA ARG A 67 -11.34 21.95 -5.27
C ARG A 67 -12.70 22.56 -5.59
N GLU A 68 -13.57 22.67 -4.60
CA GLU A 68 -14.92 23.24 -4.74
C GLU A 68 -14.92 24.78 -4.64
N MET A 69 -13.78 25.41 -4.35
CA MET A 69 -13.66 26.87 -4.33
C MET A 69 -13.50 27.43 -5.74
N SER A 70 -14.63 27.71 -6.41
CA SER A 70 -14.70 28.41 -7.70
C SER A 70 -14.44 29.92 -7.56
N ASP A 71 -14.98 30.57 -6.52
CA ASP A 71 -15.16 32.04 -6.49
C ASP A 71 -14.54 32.70 -5.25
N LYS A 72 -13.32 32.31 -4.88
CA LYS A 72 -12.69 32.70 -3.62
C LYS A 72 -11.44 33.55 -3.85
N THR A 73 -11.12 34.40 -2.88
CA THR A 73 -9.92 35.24 -2.93
C THR A 73 -8.65 34.39 -2.81
N ALA A 74 -7.54 34.86 -3.39
CA ALA A 74 -6.24 34.19 -3.29
C ALA A 74 -5.79 33.96 -1.83
N GLU A 75 -6.29 34.74 -0.87
CA GLU A 75 -5.98 34.58 0.56
C GLU A 75 -6.71 33.38 1.19
N GLU A 76 -7.96 33.13 0.81
CA GLU A 76 -8.72 31.97 1.29
C GLU A 76 -8.12 30.66 0.78
N TYR A 77 -7.64 30.64 -0.47
CA TYR A 77 -6.92 29.50 -1.03
C TYR A 77 -5.60 29.22 -0.29
N ARG A 78 -4.84 30.29 0.02
CA ARG A 78 -3.61 30.20 0.82
C ARG A 78 -3.90 29.68 2.22
N SER A 79 -4.96 30.15 2.87
CA SER A 79 -5.36 29.71 4.20
C SER A 79 -5.67 28.21 4.25
N ILE A 80 -6.51 27.69 3.33
CA ILE A 80 -6.84 26.27 3.25
C ILE A 80 -5.61 25.42 2.93
N SER A 81 -4.73 25.89 2.05
CA SER A 81 -3.47 25.19 1.73
C SER A 81 -2.55 25.08 2.94
N ARG A 82 -2.46 26.14 3.77
CA ARG A 82 -1.73 26.10 5.05
C ARG A 82 -2.37 25.09 6.03
N GLU A 83 -3.70 25.03 6.09
CA GLU A 83 -4.40 24.07 6.96
C GLU A 83 -4.15 22.61 6.53
N ILE A 84 -4.23 22.33 5.22
CA ILE A 84 -3.88 21.01 4.66
C ILE A 84 -2.46 20.61 5.04
N ALA A 85 -1.49 21.52 4.86
CA ALA A 85 -0.09 21.26 5.19
C ALA A 85 0.11 20.96 6.69
N LYS A 86 -0.58 21.70 7.58
CA LYS A 86 -0.54 21.46 9.03
C LYS A 86 -1.10 20.08 9.38
N GLU A 87 -2.24 19.71 8.83
CA GLU A 87 -2.86 18.40 9.08
C GLU A 87 -2.01 17.23 8.55
N ILE A 88 -1.35 17.39 7.40
CA ILE A 88 -0.38 16.40 6.89
C ILE A 88 0.79 16.22 7.86
N ARG A 89 1.37 17.31 8.36
CA ARG A 89 2.48 17.26 9.33
C ARG A 89 2.07 16.56 10.63
N LYS A 90 0.87 16.89 11.15
CA LYS A 90 0.32 16.26 12.35
C LYS A 90 0.10 14.76 12.16
N PHE A 91 -0.53 14.37 11.06
CA PHE A 91 -0.78 12.95 10.74
C PHE A 91 0.53 12.14 10.65
N ARG A 92 1.57 12.69 10.01
CA ARG A 92 2.89 12.05 9.95
C ARG A 92 3.52 11.90 11.33
N LYS A 93 3.45 12.93 12.18
CA LYS A 93 3.99 12.88 13.54
C LYS A 93 3.31 11.79 14.37
N GLU A 94 1.98 11.73 14.35
CA GLU A 94 1.20 10.71 15.07
C GLU A 94 1.52 9.29 14.58
N LYS A 95 1.66 9.11 13.26
CA LYS A 95 2.04 7.82 12.68
C LYS A 95 3.42 7.38 13.14
N ASN A 96 4.44 8.25 13.03
CA ASN A 96 5.79 7.92 13.47
C ASN A 96 5.83 7.60 14.97
N GLN A 97 5.07 8.32 15.79
CA GLN A 97 4.95 8.01 17.22
C GLN A 97 4.31 6.65 17.47
N LYS A 98 3.27 6.26 16.72
CA LYS A 98 2.68 4.93 16.82
C LYS A 98 3.67 3.84 16.43
N GLU A 99 4.38 4.01 15.32
CA GLU A 99 5.42 3.06 14.88
C GLU A 99 6.52 2.89 15.94
N ILE A 100 7.03 3.99 16.49
CA ILE A 100 8.02 3.96 17.58
C ILE A 100 7.47 3.24 18.82
N LYS A 101 6.22 3.53 19.21
CA LYS A 101 5.57 2.85 20.35
C LYS A 101 5.46 1.34 20.12
N THR A 102 5.05 0.92 18.92
CA THR A 102 4.97 -0.51 18.56
C THR A 102 6.35 -1.18 18.61
N VAL A 103 7.39 -0.53 18.10
CA VAL A 103 8.77 -1.05 18.16
C VAL A 103 9.25 -1.18 19.61
N ILE A 104 8.97 -0.18 20.47
CA ILE A 104 9.30 -0.25 21.90
C ILE A 104 8.58 -1.42 22.57
N GLU A 105 7.29 -1.60 22.32
CA GLU A 105 6.48 -2.66 22.94
C GLU A 105 6.94 -4.05 22.49
N ASN A 106 7.26 -4.22 21.21
CA ASN A 106 7.83 -5.46 20.68
C ASN A 106 9.19 -5.75 21.34
N ASN A 107 10.06 -4.75 21.48
CA ASN A 107 11.35 -4.91 22.13
C ASN A 107 11.23 -5.24 23.62
N LYS A 108 10.28 -4.65 24.34
CA LYS A 108 9.96 -5.02 25.73
C LYS A 108 9.49 -6.47 25.82
N SER A 109 8.55 -6.86 24.96
CA SER A 109 8.04 -8.24 24.88
C SER A 109 9.16 -9.25 24.60
N LEU A 110 10.09 -8.92 23.70
CA LEU A 110 11.25 -9.75 23.40
C LEU A 110 12.22 -9.87 24.59
N LYS A 111 12.46 -8.78 25.34
CA LYS A 111 13.26 -8.84 26.58
C LYS A 111 12.60 -9.73 27.64
N VAL A 112 11.28 -9.67 27.79
CA VAL A 112 10.52 -10.54 28.70
C VAL A 112 10.62 -12.01 28.27
N LEU A 113 10.50 -12.29 26.98
CA LEU A 113 10.68 -13.64 26.43
C LEU A 113 12.08 -14.19 26.69
N ARG A 114 13.14 -13.41 26.44
CA ARG A 114 14.54 -13.82 26.72
C ARG A 114 14.75 -14.19 28.18
N ARG A 115 14.29 -13.36 29.12
CA ARG A 115 14.37 -13.65 30.57
C ARG A 115 13.66 -14.96 30.94
N ARG A 116 12.45 -15.19 30.40
CA ARG A 116 11.72 -16.45 30.65
C ARG A 116 12.45 -17.67 30.12
N THR A 117 13.11 -17.57 28.96
CA THR A 117 13.90 -18.68 28.40
C THR A 117 15.21 -18.92 29.14
N GLU A 118 15.85 -17.87 29.66
CA GLU A 118 17.09 -17.97 30.46
C GLU A 118 16.81 -18.62 31.82
N ILE A 119 15.74 -18.21 32.52
CA ILE A 119 15.31 -18.85 33.77
C ILE A 119 15.04 -20.34 33.57
N LYS A 120 14.36 -20.72 32.48
CA LYS A 120 14.10 -22.14 32.17
C LYS A 120 15.37 -22.96 31.85
N ARG A 121 16.45 -22.32 31.40
CA ARG A 121 17.72 -22.97 31.10
C ARG A 121 18.64 -23.11 32.31
N GLY A 122 18.54 -22.20 33.29
CA GLY A 122 19.28 -22.27 34.56
C GLY A 122 18.65 -23.16 35.63
N GLN A 123 17.48 -23.77 35.36
CA GLN A 123 16.79 -24.73 36.23
C GLN A 123 16.97 -26.20 35.78
N LYS A 124 17.91 -26.46 34.87
CA LYS A 124 18.40 -27.79 34.52
C LYS A 124 19.84 -27.94 35.00
#